data_AF-A0A2D7TLV8-F1
#
_entry.id   AF-A0A2D7TLV8-F1
#
_cell.length_a   1.000
_cell.length_b   1.000
_cell.length_c   1.000
_cell.angle_alpha   90.00
_cell.angle_beta   90.00
_cell.angle_gamma   90.00
#
_symmetry.space_group_name_H-M   'P 1'
#
loop_
_entity.id
_entity.type
_entity.pdbx_description
1 polymer ?
#
loop_
_entity_poly.entity_id
_entity_poly.type
_entity_poly.pdbx_seq_one_letter_code
_entity_poly.pdbx_strand_id
1 'polypeptide(L)'
;MGNLVKILTTISFCFLIGCAASQPKPLTQKQIESICQKKKIEATKPTTNVSLATGSEGPKYQIGITMSSDYIAGRDPNEVYKQCIMSFSL
;
A
#
# COMPACT_ATOMS: atom_id res chain seq x y z
N MET A 1 -27.19 15.88 39.54
CA MET A 1 -26.03 14.94 39.53
C MET A 1 -26.24 13.63 38.74
N GLY A 2 -27.44 13.04 38.68
CA GLY A 2 -27.62 11.68 38.11
C GLY A 2 -27.47 11.52 36.59
N ASN A 3 -27.70 12.57 35.79
CA ASN A 3 -27.60 12.48 34.32
C ASN A 3 -26.16 12.51 33.81
N LEU A 4 -25.23 13.17 34.53
CA LEU A 4 -23.80 13.22 34.18
C LEU A 4 -23.14 11.84 34.32
N VAL A 5 -23.48 11.09 35.38
CA VAL A 5 -22.95 9.74 35.62
C VAL A 5 -23.43 8.76 34.55
N LYS A 6 -24.68 8.87 34.09
CA LYS A 6 -25.25 8.04 33.02
C LYS A 6 -24.62 8.28 31.65
N ILE A 7 -24.25 9.53 31.34
CA ILE A 7 -23.57 9.89 30.10
C ILE A 7 -22.13 9.35 30.11
N LEU A 8 -21.43 9.47 31.24
CA LEU A 8 -20.07 8.93 31.40
C LEU A 8 -20.02 7.40 31.30
N THR A 9 -21.02 6.68 31.82
CA THR A 9 -21.05 5.21 31.73
C THR A 9 -21.44 4.68 30.35
N THR A 10 -22.29 5.39 29.59
CA THR A 10 -22.66 4.99 28.21
C THR A 10 -21.54 5.20 27.20
N ILE A 11 -20.71 6.25 27.36
CA ILE A 11 -19.54 6.49 26.50
C ILE A 11 -18.48 5.39 26.69
N SER A 12 -18.26 4.94 27.93
CA SER A 12 -17.31 3.85 28.25
C SER A 12 -17.72 2.50 27.62
N PHE A 13 -19.03 2.22 27.56
CA PHE A 13 -19.54 0.97 26.98
C PHE A 13 -19.43 0.93 25.45
N CYS A 14 -19.50 2.08 24.78
CA CYS A 14 -19.39 2.19 23.32
C CYS A 14 -17.95 1.93 22.81
N PHE A 15 -16.94 2.19 23.64
CA PHE A 15 -15.54 1.97 23.30
C PHE A 15 -15.14 0.48 23.30
N LEU A 16 -15.89 -0.38 24.01
CA LEU A 16 -15.59 -1.81 24.15
C LEU A 16 -16.13 -2.69 23.01
N ILE A 17 -17.05 -2.18 22.18
CA ILE A 17 -17.80 -3.01 21.20
C ILE A 17 -17.43 -2.68 19.73
N GLY A 18 -16.66 -1.63 19.49
CA GLY A 18 -16.63 -0.96 18.18
C GLY A 18 -15.39 -1.13 17.29
N CYS A 19 -14.64 -2.22 17.38
CA CYS A 19 -13.65 -2.57 16.34
C CYS A 19 -13.73 -4.07 16.05
N ALA A 20 -14.80 -4.47 15.36
CA ALA A 20 -14.83 -5.77 14.69
C ALA A 20 -13.63 -5.82 13.72
N ALA A 21 -12.59 -6.55 14.14
CA ALA A 21 -11.36 -6.72 13.39
C ALA A 21 -11.68 -7.43 12.06
N SER A 22 -11.68 -6.67 10.97
CA SER A 22 -11.60 -7.25 9.63
C SER A 22 -10.22 -7.89 9.52
N GLN A 23 -10.16 -9.23 9.66
CA GLN A 23 -8.92 -9.93 9.40
C GLN A 23 -8.54 -9.71 7.93
N PRO A 24 -7.30 -9.28 7.62
CA PRO A 24 -6.87 -9.08 6.24
C PRO A 24 -7.06 -10.38 5.47
N LYS A 25 -7.84 -10.34 4.39
CA LYS A 25 -8.00 -11.51 3.52
C LYS A 25 -6.62 -11.88 2.95
N PRO A 26 -6.22 -13.16 2.99
CA PRO A 26 -4.96 -13.59 2.39
C PRO A 26 -4.96 -13.29 0.89
N LEU A 27 -3.79 -12.90 0.38
CA LEU A 27 -3.62 -12.65 -1.04
C LEU A 27 -3.79 -13.96 -1.82
N THR A 28 -4.47 -13.86 -2.97
CA THR A 28 -4.54 -14.96 -3.93
C THR A 28 -3.20 -15.12 -4.65
N GLN A 29 -2.93 -16.32 -5.15
CA GLN A 29 -1.73 -16.61 -5.93
C GLN A 29 -1.54 -15.62 -7.10
N LYS A 30 -2.62 -15.29 -7.81
CA LYS A 30 -2.59 -14.33 -8.92
C LYS A 30 -2.20 -12.91 -8.46
N GLN A 31 -2.62 -12.50 -7.26
CA GLN A 31 -2.22 -11.21 -6.70
C GLN A 31 -0.74 -11.18 -6.34
N ILE A 32 -0.24 -12.25 -5.73
CA ILE A 32 1.19 -12.43 -5.41
C ILE A 32 2.03 -12.35 -6.69
N GLU A 33 1.65 -13.11 -7.71
CA GLU A 33 2.33 -13.09 -9.01
C GLU A 33 2.35 -11.70 -9.63
N SER A 34 1.22 -10.99 -9.61
CA SER A 34 1.12 -9.61 -10.11
C SER A 34 2.08 -8.66 -9.38
N ILE A 35 2.13 -8.74 -8.04
CA ILE A 35 3.05 -7.94 -7.21
C ILE A 35 4.51 -8.24 -7.57
N CYS A 36 4.86 -9.52 -7.69
CA CYS A 36 6.23 -9.90 -8.01
C CYS A 36 6.63 -9.57 -9.45
N GLN A 37 5.69 -9.68 -10.41
CA GLN A 37 5.93 -9.22 -11.78
C GLN A 37 6.17 -7.71 -11.83
N LYS A 38 5.44 -6.93 -11.03
CA LYS A 38 5.70 -5.49 -10.92
C LYS A 38 7.12 -5.19 -10.42
N LYS A 39 7.56 -5.86 -9.34
CA LYS A 39 8.94 -5.73 -8.83
C LYS A 39 10.00 -6.12 -9.87
N LYS A 40 9.77 -7.19 -10.64
CA LYS A 40 10.63 -7.58 -11.76
C LYS A 40 10.78 -6.46 -12.80
N ILE A 41 9.68 -5.83 -13.18
CA ILE A 41 9.68 -4.73 -14.15
C ILE A 41 10.44 -3.53 -13.59
N GLU A 42 10.20 -3.19 -12.31
CA GLU A 42 10.88 -2.09 -11.62
C GLU A 42 12.38 -2.31 -11.43
N ALA A 43 12.85 -3.57 -11.37
CA ALA A 43 14.27 -3.91 -11.36
C ALA A 43 14.91 -3.80 -12.76
N THR A 44 14.12 -3.89 -13.83
CA THR A 44 14.60 -3.76 -15.20
C THR A 44 14.79 -2.30 -15.62
N LYS A 45 13.92 -1.39 -15.15
CA LYS A 45 13.94 0.02 -15.56
C LYS A 45 13.29 0.95 -14.52
N PRO A 46 13.64 2.25 -14.54
CA PRO A 46 12.92 3.26 -13.76
C PRO A 46 11.47 3.41 -14.22
N THR A 47 10.61 3.82 -13.29
CA THR A 47 9.21 4.18 -13.57
C THR A 47 9.07 5.68 -13.64
N THR A 48 8.35 6.18 -14.64
CA THR A 48 8.06 7.60 -14.80
C THR A 48 6.57 7.84 -14.60
N ASN A 49 6.20 8.87 -13.83
CA ASN A 49 4.84 9.34 -13.72
C ASN A 49 4.74 10.78 -14.21
N VAL A 50 3.66 11.08 -14.94
CA VAL A 50 3.31 12.44 -15.35
C VAL A 50 1.91 12.70 -14.85
N SER A 51 1.76 13.77 -14.07
CA SER A 51 0.47 14.21 -13.53
C SER A 51 0.14 15.57 -14.09
N LEU A 52 -1.11 15.73 -14.53
CA LEU A 52 -1.69 16.98 -14.98
C LEU A 52 -2.96 17.24 -14.17
N ALA A 53 -3.03 18.39 -13.52
CA ALA A 53 -4.20 18.86 -12.82
C ALA A 53 -4.62 20.25 -13.35
N THR A 54 -5.91 20.55 -13.34
CA THR A 54 -6.43 21.87 -13.70
C THR A 54 -7.38 22.36 -12.61
N GLY A 55 -7.35 23.66 -12.32
CA GLY A 55 -8.18 24.28 -11.31
C GLY A 55 -8.35 25.78 -11.55
N SER A 56 -9.03 26.46 -10.64
CA SER A 56 -9.25 27.92 -10.69
C SER A 56 -7.95 28.74 -10.73
N GLU A 57 -6.83 28.17 -10.26
CA GLU A 57 -5.49 28.76 -10.31
C GLU A 57 -4.72 28.46 -11.62
N GLY A 58 -5.35 27.78 -12.58
CA GLY A 58 -4.73 27.33 -13.81
C GLY A 58 -4.19 25.89 -13.76
N PRO A 59 -3.48 25.44 -14.81
CA PRO A 59 -2.97 24.09 -14.92
C PRO A 59 -1.70 23.87 -14.07
N LYS A 60 -1.60 22.71 -13.42
CA LYS A 60 -0.44 22.23 -12.66
C LYS A 60 0.08 20.94 -13.28
N TYR A 61 1.40 20.86 -13.47
CA TYR A 61 2.08 19.71 -14.07
C TYR A 61 3.11 19.16 -13.08
N GLN A 62 3.24 17.84 -13.00
CA GLN A 62 4.25 17.19 -12.19
C GLN A 62 4.83 16.00 -12.95
N ILE A 63 6.16 15.89 -12.96
CA ILE A 63 6.89 14.74 -13.50
C ILE A 63 7.63 14.10 -12.33
N GLY A 64 7.49 12.78 -12.18
CA GLY A 64 8.23 11.99 -11.21
C GLY A 64 8.96 10.84 -11.89
N ILE A 65 10.14 10.53 -11.37
CA ILE A 65 10.93 9.38 -11.77
C ILE A 65 11.24 8.60 -10.49
N THR A 66 10.90 7.32 -10.49
CA THR A 66 11.13 6.41 -9.37
C THR A 66 12.02 5.27 -9.83
N MET A 67 13.10 5.04 -9.11
CA MET A 67 14.00 3.91 -9.31
C MET A 67 13.87 2.95 -8.14
N SER A 68 13.75 1.65 -8.42
CA SER A 68 13.82 0.64 -7.36
C SER A 68 15.25 0.50 -6.86
N SER A 69 15.40 0.09 -5.60
CA SER A 69 16.72 -0.28 -5.06
C SER A 69 17.36 -1.42 -5.84
N ASP A 70 16.56 -2.36 -6.33
CA ASP A 70 17.02 -3.49 -7.14
C ASP A 70 17.60 -3.04 -8.49
N TYR A 71 16.98 -2.04 -9.12
CA TYR A 71 17.50 -1.41 -10.35
C TYR A 71 18.81 -0.67 -10.10
N ILE A 72 18.88 0.14 -9.04
CA ILE A 72 20.10 0.88 -8.67
C ILE A 72 21.25 -0.09 -8.36
N ALA A 73 20.94 -1.22 -7.71
CA ALA A 73 21.90 -2.26 -7.39
C ALA A 73 22.24 -3.19 -8.57
N GLY A 74 21.61 -3.01 -9.75
CA GLY A 74 21.85 -3.83 -10.93
C GLY A 74 21.49 -5.30 -10.75
N ARG A 75 20.48 -5.60 -9.93
CA ARG A 75 20.09 -6.98 -9.64
C ARG A 75 19.40 -7.64 -10.83
N ASP A 76 19.62 -8.94 -11.01
CA ASP A 76 18.91 -9.72 -12.03
C ASP A 76 17.38 -9.69 -11.76
N PRO A 77 16.56 -9.26 -12.72
CA PRO A 77 15.11 -9.16 -12.53
C PRO A 77 14.41 -10.51 -12.27
N ASN A 78 14.94 -11.61 -12.81
CA ASN A 78 14.34 -12.93 -12.57
C ASN A 78 14.62 -13.41 -11.15
N GLU A 79 15.79 -13.10 -10.61
CA GLU A 79 16.13 -13.36 -9.20
C GLU A 79 15.26 -12.53 -8.25
N VAL A 80 15.04 -11.24 -8.55
CA VAL A 80 14.11 -10.39 -7.79
C VAL A 80 12.69 -10.98 -7.76
N TYR A 81 12.21 -11.48 -8.90
CA TYR A 81 10.90 -12.16 -8.98
C TYR A 81 10.83 -13.39 -8.08
N LYS A 82 11.82 -14.29 -8.17
CA LYS A 82 11.88 -15.52 -7.37
C LYS A 82 11.87 -15.22 -5.88
N GLN A 83 12.72 -14.28 -5.44
CA GLN A 83 12.79 -13.88 -4.04
C GLN A 83 11.49 -13.26 -3.54
N CYS A 84 10.82 -12.47 -4.38
CA CYS A 84 9.50 -11.95 -4.06
C CYS A 84 8.47 -13.07 -3.83
N ILE A 85 8.40 -14.07 -4.72
CA ILE A 85 7.48 -15.20 -4.54
C ILE A 85 7.79 -15.96 -3.24
N MET A 86 9.08 -16.20 -2.96
CA MET A 86 9.51 -16.88 -1.73
C MET A 86 9.11 -16.12 -0.47
N SER A 87 9.09 -14.79 -0.50
CA SER A 87 8.68 -13.96 0.65
C SER A 87 7.20 -14.12 1.05
N PHE A 88 6.35 -14.61 0.15
CA PHE A 88 4.94 -14.91 0.41
C PHE A 88 4.66 -16.39 0.72
N SER A 89 5.68 -17.25 0.65
CA SER A 89 5.56 -18.70 0.85
C SER A 89 5.93 -19.16 2.26
N LEU A 90 6.23 -18.22 3.16
CA LEU A 90 6.59 -18.42 4.58
C LEU A 90 5.42 -18.04 5.48
#